data_AF-A0A7V0P1X6-F1
#
_entry.id   AF-A0A7V0P1X6-F1
#
_cell.length_a   1.000
_cell.length_b   1.000
_cell.length_c   1.000
_cell.angle_alpha   90.00
_cell.angle_beta   90.00
_cell.angle_gamma   90.00
#
_symmetry.space_group_name_H-M   'P 1'
#
loop_
_entity.id
_entity.type
_entity.pdbx_description
1 polymer ?
#
loop_
_entity_poly.entity_id
_entity_poly.type
_entity_poly.pdbx_seq_one_letter_code
_entity_poly.pdbx_strand_id
1 'polypeptide(L)' 'MKVKLELIGTILSPVKEPVDENWGMVISKVVLNEEYADGLLGLEDFSNALIIYFMHLAT' A
#
# COMPACT_ATOMS: atom_id res chain seq x y z
N MET A 1 8.96 17.15 -18.49
CA MET A 1 7.66 16.52 -18.25
C MET A 1 7.45 16.41 -16.75
N LYS A 2 6.27 16.77 -16.22
CA LYS A 2 5.98 16.71 -14.78
C LYS A 2 4.94 15.61 -14.55
N VAL A 3 5.25 14.67 -13.67
CA VAL A 3 4.32 13.62 -13.23
C VAL A 3 3.73 14.06 -11.89
N LYS A 4 2.40 13.96 -11.75
CA LYS A 4 1.70 14.12 -10.49
C LYS A 4 1.22 12.75 -10.04
N LEU A 5 1.37 12.48 -8.76
CA LEU A 5 0.84 11.27 -8.13
C LEU A 5 -0.46 11.63 -7.43
N GLU A 6 -1.44 10.73 -7.53
CA GLU A 6 -2.70 10.79 -6.81
C GLU A 6 -2.77 9.55 -5.91
N LEU A 7 -3.19 9.75 -4.65
CA LEU A 7 -3.29 8.67 -3.69
C LEU A 7 -4.58 7.90 -3.95
N ILE A 8 -4.46 6.59 -4.15
CA ILE A 8 -5.61 5.70 -4.42
C ILE A 8 -6.16 5.02 -3.16
N GLY A 9 -5.58 5.31 -2.01
CA GLY A 9 -5.89 4.61 -0.77
C GLY A 9 -4.86 4.86 0.33
N THR A 10 -4.96 4.07 1.39
CA THR A 10 -4.13 4.15 2.59
C THR A 10 -3.69 2.76 3.05
N ILE A 11 -2.51 2.69 3.66
CA ILE A 11 -2.00 1.46 4.30
C ILE A 11 -2.22 1.57 5.82
N LEU A 12 -2.95 0.61 6.38
CA LEU A 12 -3.09 0.43 7.82
C LEU A 12 -2.06 -0.59 8.29
N SER A 13 -1.08 -0.13 9.08
CA SER A 13 -0.01 -0.96 9.62
C SER A 13 0.05 -0.85 11.15
N PRO A 14 0.41 -1.93 11.87
CA PRO A 14 0.74 -1.85 13.29
C PRO A 14 2.05 -1.10 13.55
N VAL A 15 2.93 -0.98 12.55
CA VAL A 15 4.18 -0.22 12.63
C VAL A 15 3.87 1.27 12.63
N LYS A 16 4.22 1.98 13.71
CA LYS A 16 3.95 3.42 13.89
C LYS A 16 5.19 4.30 13.74
N GLU A 17 6.37 3.71 13.92
CA GLU A 17 7.67 4.35 13.77
C GLU A 17 8.50 3.57 12.74
N PRO A 18 9.43 4.19 12.00
CA PRO A 18 10.29 3.48 11.06
C PRO A 18 11.10 2.37 11.75
N VAL A 19 11.10 1.17 11.15
CA VAL A 19 11.85 0.00 11.62
C VAL A 19 12.51 -0.72 10.45
N ASP A 20 13.72 -1.25 10.66
CA ASP A 20 14.52 -1.89 9.60
C ASP A 20 14.37 -3.42 9.55
N GLU A 21 13.84 -4.03 10.61
CA GLU A 21 13.84 -5.49 10.81
C GLU A 21 12.44 -6.06 11.05
N ASN A 22 12.33 -7.39 11.00
CA ASN A 22 11.13 -8.17 11.37
C ASN A 22 9.87 -7.95 10.50
N TRP A 23 10.02 -7.39 9.30
CA TRP A 23 8.93 -7.18 8.35
C TRP A 23 8.15 -8.45 7.97
N GLY A 24 8.79 -9.62 7.99
CA GLY A 24 8.14 -10.89 7.63
C GLY A 24 6.98 -11.31 8.55
N MET A 25 6.87 -10.73 9.75
CA MET A 25 5.80 -10.99 10.71
C MET A 25 4.72 -9.90 10.71
N VAL A 26 4.94 -8.80 9.98
CA VAL A 26 4.04 -7.64 9.99
C VAL A 26 2.90 -7.87 9.00
N ILE A 27 1.68 -7.93 9.52
CA ILE A 27 0.46 -7.97 8.70
C ILE A 27 -0.08 -6.54 8.60
N SER A 28 -0.19 -6.02 7.38
CA SER A 28 -0.78 -4.72 7.06
C SER A 28 -2.01 -4.89 6.17
N LYS A 29 -2.89 -3.90 6.17
CA LYS A 29 -4.07 -3.85 5.30
C LYS A 29 -3.96 -2.66 4.35
N VAL A 30 -4.02 -2.93 3.04
CA VAL A 30 -4.16 -1.90 2.02
C VAL A 30 -5.65 -1.62 1.83
N VAL A 31 -6.06 -0.36 1.97
CA VAL A 31 -7.46 0.08 1.83
C VAL A 31 -7.52 1.07 0.67
N LEU A 32 -8.11 0.65 -0.45
CA LEU A 32 -8.34 1.52 -1.60
C LEU A 32 -9.60 2.37 -1.39
N ASN A 33 -9.64 3.55 -2.02
CA ASN A 33 -10.87 4.33 -2.10
C ASN A 33 -11.90 3.58 -2.96
N GLU A 34 -13.19 3.79 -2.69
CA GLU A 34 -14.28 3.08 -3.37
C GLU A 34 -14.26 3.31 -4.88
N GLU A 35 -13.88 4.49 -5.37
CA GLU A 35 -13.81 4.76 -6.82
C GLU A 35 -12.78 3.90 -7.58
N TYR A 36 -11.86 3.23 -6.89
CA TYR A 36 -10.84 2.35 -7.48
C TYR A 36 -11.12 0.86 -7.28
N ALA A 37 -12.26 0.49 -6.70
CA ALA A 37 -12.57 -0.91 -6.34
C ALA A 37 -12.55 -1.86 -7.54
N ASP A 38 -13.04 -1.42 -8.70
CA ASP A 38 -13.07 -2.23 -9.94
C ASP A 38 -11.66 -2.64 -10.41
N GLY A 39 -10.62 -1.90 -10.01
CA GLY A 39 -9.23 -2.25 -10.30
C GLY A 39 -8.73 -3.52 -9.59
N LEU A 40 -9.49 -4.07 -8.63
CA LEU A 40 -9.14 -5.27 -7.88
C LEU A 40 -9.74 -6.56 -8.46
N LEU A 41 -10.59 -6.48 -9.50
CA LEU A 41 -11.21 -7.67 -10.09
C LEU A 41 -10.15 -8.67 -10.59
N GLY A 42 -10.20 -9.90 -10.09
CA GLY A 42 -9.26 -10.98 -10.44
C GLY A 42 -7.96 -10.97 -9.62
N LEU A 43 -7.79 -10.05 -8.67
CA LEU A 43 -6.63 -10.04 -7.78
C LEU A 43 -6.59 -11.30 -6.89
N GLU A 44 -7.75 -11.88 -6.58
CA GLU A 44 -7.91 -13.10 -5.79
C GLU A 44 -7.25 -14.34 -6.40
N ASP A 45 -6.97 -14.33 -7.71
CA ASP A 45 -6.28 -15.43 -8.39
C ASP A 45 -4.76 -15.44 -8.13
N PHE A 46 -4.23 -14.41 -7.45
CA PHE A 46 -2.80 -14.24 -7.17
C PHE A 46 -2.48 -14.32 -5.68
N SER A 47 -1.34 -14.92 -5.35
CA SER A 47 -0.83 -14.99 -3.98
C SER A 47 0.08 -13.81 -3.59
N ASN A 48 0.52 -13.01 -4.56
CA ASN A 48 1.52 -11.96 -4.36
C ASN A 48 1.17 -10.73 -5.19
N ALA A 49 1.48 -9.54 -4.64
CA ALA A 49 1.30 -8.26 -5.31
C ALA A 49 2.51 -7.35 -5.02
N LEU A 50 2.80 -6.45 -5.97
CA LEU A 50 3.75 -5.36 -5.76
C LEU A 50 2.99 -4.12 -5.30
N ILE A 51 3.30 -3.63 -4.11
CA ILE A 51 2.67 -2.44 -3.54
C ILE A 51 3.63 -1.26 -3.63
N ILE A 52 3.25 -0.23 -4.38
CA ILE A 52 3.95 1.06 -4.42
C ILE A 52 3.21 2.00 -3.48
N TYR A 53 3.92 2.55 -2.51
CA TYR A 53 3.36 3.48 -1.54
C TYR A 53 4.28 4.68 -1.34
N PHE A 54 3.69 5.79 -0.90
CA PHE A 54 4.44 7.01 -0.63
C PHE A 54 4.91 7.01 0.83
N MET A 55 6.23 6.97 1.04
CA MET A 55 6.86 7.14 2.34
C MET A 55 6.77 8.61 2.77
N HIS A 56 5.56 9.07 3.09
CA HIS A 56 5.24 10.48 3.35
C HIS A 56 5.98 11.10 4.55
N LEU A 57 6.61 10.28 5.40
CA LEU A 57 7.42 10.73 6.53
C LEU A 57 8.94 10.66 6.26
N ALA A 58 9.36 10.16 5.09
CA ALA A 58 10.77 10.17 4.73
C ALA A 58 11.20 11.60 4.33
N THR A 59 12.24 12.09 5.00
CA THR A 59 12.94 13.35 4.70
C THR A 59 14.26 13.12 4.00
#